data_AF-A0A7V9HBR6-F1
#
_entry.id   AF-A0A7V9HBR6-F1
#
_cell.length_a   1.000
_cell.length_b   1.000
_cell.length_c   1.000
_cell.angle_alpha   90.00
_cell.angle_beta   90.00
_cell.angle_gamma   90.00
#
_symmetry.space_group_name_H-M   'P 1'
#
loop_
_entity.id
_entity.type
_entity.pdbx_description
1 polymer ?
#
loop_
_entity_poly.entity_id
_entity_poly.type
_entity_poly.pdbx_seq_one_letter_code
_entity_poly.pdbx_strand_id
1 'polypeptide(L)' 'MHADDGYFDERVAARYDESAAEMFDPAVVDPVVDLLAEFAGSGRALELGIGTGRIAL' A
#
# COMPACT_ATOMS: atom_id res chain seq x y z
N MET A 1 -21.52 15.02 -16.26
CA MET A 1 -20.79 13.74 -16.34
C MET A 1 -19.84 13.74 -15.16
N HIS A 2 -20.28 13.26 -14.00
CA HIS A 2 -19.35 12.98 -12.90
C HIS A 2 -18.56 11.77 -13.35
N ALA A 3 -17.26 11.95 -13.60
CA ALA A 3 -16.40 10.80 -13.78
C ALA A 3 -16.46 10.00 -12.47
N ASP A 4 -16.60 8.69 -12.61
CA ASP A 4 -16.77 7.71 -11.53
C ASP A 4 -15.40 7.48 -10.84
N ASP A 5 -14.79 8.55 -10.30
CA ASP A 5 -13.48 8.54 -9.63
C ASP A 5 -13.59 8.27 -8.11
N GLY A 6 -14.79 8.03 -7.60
CA GLY A 6 -15.13 8.07 -6.18
C GLY A 6 -14.94 6.80 -5.35
N TYR A 7 -14.41 5.69 -5.89
CA TYR A 7 -14.25 4.46 -5.10
C TYR A 7 -13.10 4.55 -4.08
N PHE A 8 -12.03 5.28 -4.41
CA PHE A 8 -10.86 5.50 -3.54
C PHE A 8 -10.65 7.01 -3.29
N ASP A 9 -11.72 7.70 -2.90
CA ASP A 9 -11.68 9.15 -2.67
C ASP A 9 -10.87 9.55 -1.42
N GLU A 10 -10.78 10.86 -1.17
CA GLU A 10 -10.09 11.43 -0.01
C GLU A 10 -10.56 10.85 1.33
N ARG A 11 -11.87 10.57 1.45
CA ARG A 11 -12.44 10.06 2.71
C ARG A 11 -12.04 8.61 2.95
N VAL A 12 -11.96 7.81 1.89
CA VAL A 12 -11.44 6.45 1.95
C VAL A 12 -9.97 6.49 2.36
N ALA A 13 -9.15 7.30 1.68
CA ALA A 13 -7.72 7.42 1.99
C ALA A 13 -7.47 7.83 3.45
N ALA A 14 -8.23 8.81 3.96
CA ALA A 14 -8.06 9.34 5.32
C ALA A 14 -8.33 8.32 6.45
N ARG A 15 -9.01 7.21 6.17
CA ARG A 15 -9.34 6.18 7.16
C ARG A 15 -8.82 4.79 6.82
N TYR A 16 -8.19 4.63 5.67
CA TYR A 16 -7.86 3.31 5.14
C TYR A 16 -6.95 2.54 6.11
N ASP A 17 -5.93 3.21 6.63
CA ASP A 17 -4.96 2.63 7.56
C ASP A 17 -5.61 2.19 8.88
N GLU A 18 -6.54 3.00 9.41
CA GLU A 18 -7.27 2.69 10.64
C GLU A 18 -8.30 1.57 10.44
N SER A 19 -9.02 1.59 9.32
CA SER A 19 -10.13 0.66 9.05
C SER A 19 -9.67 -0.77 8.72
N ALA A 20 -8.42 -0.92 8.31
CA ALA A 20 -7.82 -2.20 7.95
C ALA A 20 -6.58 -2.52 8.80
N ALA A 21 -6.48 -1.96 10.01
CA ALA A 21 -5.28 -1.98 10.86
C ALA A 21 -4.65 -3.38 11.05
N GLU A 22 -5.43 -4.45 11.13
CA GLU A 22 -4.92 -5.83 11.24
C GLU A 22 -4.05 -6.23 10.03
N MET A 23 -4.35 -5.70 8.83
CA MET A 23 -3.55 -5.92 7.62
C MET A 23 -2.27 -5.07 7.57
N PHE A 24 -2.11 -4.12 8.50
CA PHE A 24 -0.93 -3.28 8.64
C PHE A 24 -0.03 -3.73 9.80
N ASP A 25 -0.41 -4.79 10.50
CA ASP A 25 0.45 -5.36 11.52
C ASP A 25 1.82 -5.69 10.89
N PRO A 26 2.94 -5.29 11.49
CA PRO A 26 4.27 -5.57 10.96
C PRO A 26 4.50 -7.06 10.70
N ALA A 27 3.93 -7.95 11.52
CA ALA A 27 4.04 -9.39 11.30
C ALA A 27 3.37 -9.87 9.99
N VAL A 28 2.49 -9.06 9.40
CA VAL A 28 1.85 -9.30 8.10
C VAL A 28 2.59 -8.57 6.97
N VAL A 29 3.03 -7.34 7.21
CA VAL A 29 3.64 -6.47 6.18
C VAL A 29 5.10 -6.79 5.93
N ASP A 30 5.90 -6.96 6.99
CA ASP A 30 7.35 -7.13 6.90
C ASP A 30 7.76 -8.33 6.02
N PRO A 31 7.11 -9.51 6.09
CA PRO A 31 7.46 -10.63 5.21
C PRO A 31 7.27 -10.33 3.71
N VAL A 32 6.29 -9.48 3.36
CA VAL A 32 6.05 -9.07 1.97
C VAL A 32 7.12 -8.08 1.52
N VAL A 33 7.43 -7.10 2.38
CA VAL A 33 8.46 -6.09 2.14
C VAL A 33 9.84 -6.75 1.97
N ASP A 34 10.21 -7.67 2.86
CA ASP A 34 11.47 -8.40 2.82
C ASP A 34 11.62 -9.18 1.50
N LEU A 35 10.57 -9.90 1.09
CA LEU A 35 10.57 -10.65 -0.17
C LEU A 35 10.77 -9.74 -1.40
N LEU A 36 10.08 -8.60 -1.43
CA LEU A 36 10.20 -7.65 -2.54
C LEU A 36 11.57 -6.97 -2.55
N ALA A 37 12.14 -6.67 -1.38
CA ALA A 37 13.48 -6.13 -1.25
C ALA A 37 14.54 -7.12 -1.76
N GLU A 38 14.39 -8.40 -1.44
CA GLU A 38 15.26 -9.46 -1.98
C GLU A 38 15.19 -9.53 -3.51
N PHE A 39 14.00 -9.44 -4.10
CA PHE A 39 13.84 -9.43 -5.56
C PHE A 39 14.39 -8.16 -6.22
N ALA A 40 14.25 -7.00 -5.58
CA ALA A 40 14.80 -5.74 -6.08
C ALA A 40 16.33 -5.73 -6.03
N GLY A 41 16.93 -6.43 -5.06
CA GLY A 41 18.38 -6.45 -4.84
C GLY A 41 18.91 -5.04 -4.62
N SER A 42 19.91 -4.62 -5.42
CA SER A 42 20.42 -3.24 -5.39
C SER A 42 19.68 -2.28 -6.33
N GLY A 43 18.62 -2.75 -7.00
CA GLY A 43 17.81 -1.99 -7.94
C GLY A 43 16.71 -1.17 -7.26
N ARG A 44 15.83 -0.57 -8.09
CA ARG A 44 14.64 0.14 -7.61
C ARG A 44 13.39 -0.68 -7.94
N ALA A 45 12.43 -0.70 -7.03
CA ALA A 45 11.09 -1.23 -7.27
C ALA A 45 10.13 -0.11 -7.65
N LEU A 46 9.12 -0.44 -8.47
CA LEU A 46 8.00 0.44 -8.79
C LEU A 46 6.73 -0.21 -8.26
N GLU A 47 6.06 0.45 -7.33
CA GLU A 47 4.72 0.08 -6.87
C GLU A 47 3.67 0.81 -7.70
N LEU A 48 2.78 0.05 -8.33
CA LEU A 48 1.64 0.59 -9.07
C LEU A 48 0.43 0.65 -8.15
N GLY A 49 -0.19 1.83 -8.04
CA GLY A 49 -1.34 2.03 -7.16
C GLY A 49 -0.97 2.02 -5.68
N ILE A 50 0.12 2.70 -5.34
CA ILE A 50 0.73 2.75 -4.00
C ILE A 50 -0.24 3.09 -2.84
N GLY A 51 -1.38 3.74 -3.13
CA GLY A 51 -2.39 4.03 -2.12
C GLY A 51 -1.80 4.82 -0.95
N THR A 52 -1.98 4.32 0.28
CA THR A 52 -1.38 4.92 1.50
C THR A 52 0.05 4.46 1.78
N GLY A 53 0.68 3.69 0.88
CA GLY A 53 2.10 3.34 0.93
C GLY A 53 2.45 2.19 1.87
N ARG A 54 1.51 1.27 2.14
CA ARG A 54 1.72 0.15 3.09
C ARG A 54 2.93 -0.73 2.75
N ILE A 55 3.24 -0.92 1.46
CA ILE A 55 4.25 -1.89 0.98
C ILE A 55 5.48 -1.22 0.35
N ALA A 56 5.54 0.11 0.34
CA ALA A 56 6.58 0.84 -0.40
C ALA A 56 8.01 0.49 0.07
N LEU A 57 8.95 0.34 -0.89
CA LEU A 57 10.38 0.05 -0.68
C LEU A 57 11.29 1.25 -0.95
#